data_AF-A0A0F9AUV5-F1
#
_entry.id   AF-A0A0F9AUV5-F1
#
_cell.length_a   1.000
_cell.length_b   1.000
_cell.length_c   1.000
_cell.angle_alpha   90.00
_cell.angle_beta   90.00
_cell.angle_gamma   90.00
#
_symmetry.space_group_name_H-M   'P 1'
#
loop_
_entity.id
_entity.type
_entity.pdbx_description
1 polymer ?
#
loop_
_entity_poly.entity_id
_entity_poly.type
_entity_poly.pdbx_seq_one_letter_code
_entity_poly.pdbx_strand_id
1 'polypeptide(L)'
;MCFQTTPLGGGEGTAFNFGIATRGTVSLIGSAQIRGLNASWEADMYIGSPGPDPVLWMDGRAVTDGDVVVAYADANLQESVSHRSSIGGESMPNRDDPEAGIWDHLHLGGFPVVFPEASTTDFEAYAKNVVDKDTPTDGGTFTNIRILADTDPTFSGGPRFEGVIFIETPNKVTISGGAEIAAIIVTQDAGSGATESNYIHLTGGVSVLGVDTLPDEPQFEGLHDEIGTFIVAPGFEVLLDGSFGTVSGAMAAEQFSFTGDAGGTLRGPLINWGSGQLGLDGNSSVIIDRSLGTDMLPGFDYGDEEYYRLKVLKASYREPTE
;
A
#
# COMPACT_ATOMS: atom_id res chain seq x y z
N MET A 1 -8.19 -16.88 17.32
CA MET A 1 -9.45 -16.12 17.32
C MET A 1 -10.23 -16.66 16.13
N CYS A 2 -11.27 -17.46 16.36
CA CYS A 2 -11.99 -18.12 15.26
C CYS A 2 -12.78 -17.04 14.51
N PHE A 3 -12.57 -16.90 13.20
CA PHE A 3 -13.52 -16.19 12.36
C PHE A 3 -14.85 -16.92 12.51
N GLN A 4 -15.77 -16.37 13.30
CA GLN A 4 -17.17 -16.55 12.94
C GLN A 4 -17.36 -15.77 11.65
N THR A 5 -17.13 -16.46 10.53
CA THR A 5 -17.78 -16.18 9.26
C THR A 5 -19.28 -16.41 9.46
N THR A 6 -19.90 -15.60 10.31
CA THR A 6 -21.31 -15.32 10.12
C THR A 6 -21.32 -14.59 8.79
N PRO A 7 -21.95 -15.11 7.72
CA PRO A 7 -22.12 -14.31 6.51
C PRO A 7 -22.93 -13.08 6.94
N LEU A 8 -22.23 -11.97 7.14
CA LEU A 8 -22.85 -10.66 7.30
C LEU A 8 -23.54 -10.44 5.98
N GLY A 9 -24.87 -10.56 5.99
CA GLY A 9 -25.68 -10.80 4.78
C GLY A 9 -25.20 -10.00 3.58
N GLY A 10 -24.69 -10.70 2.55
CA GLY A 10 -24.44 -10.16 1.22
C GLY A 10 -23.63 -8.86 1.11
N GLY A 11 -22.83 -8.49 2.11
CA GLY A 11 -22.04 -7.26 2.09
C GLY A 11 -20.63 -7.52 1.58
N GLU A 12 -20.25 -6.89 0.47
CA GLU A 12 -18.88 -6.86 -0.04
C GLU A 12 -17.95 -6.18 0.97
N GLY A 13 -16.73 -6.70 1.14
CA GLY A 13 -15.71 -6.03 1.95
C GLY A 13 -14.96 -4.97 1.15
N THR A 14 -14.24 -4.07 1.81
CA THR A 14 -13.42 -3.05 1.16
C THR A 14 -11.92 -3.36 1.28
N ALA A 15 -11.12 -2.95 0.30
CA ALA A 15 -9.67 -3.01 0.33
C ALA A 15 -9.08 -2.34 1.59
N PHE A 16 -9.73 -1.30 2.12
CA PHE A 16 -9.31 -0.63 3.36
C PHE A 16 -9.51 -1.47 4.62
N ASN A 17 -10.17 -2.64 4.54
CA ASN A 17 -10.27 -3.59 5.65
C ASN A 17 -9.00 -4.40 5.87
N PHE A 18 -8.07 -4.39 4.92
CA PHE A 18 -6.81 -5.12 4.97
C PHE A 18 -5.64 -4.16 5.16
N GLY A 19 -4.50 -4.65 5.66
CA GLY A 19 -3.25 -3.90 5.61
C GLY A 19 -2.68 -3.83 4.20
N ILE A 20 -2.86 -4.90 3.44
CA ILE A 20 -2.47 -4.99 2.04
C ILE A 20 -3.65 -5.56 1.24
N ALA A 21 -4.02 -4.90 0.16
CA ALA A 21 -5.02 -5.41 -0.78
C ALA A 21 -4.46 -5.32 -2.20
N THR A 22 -4.50 -6.42 -2.94
CA THR A 22 -3.95 -6.48 -4.30
C THR A 22 -4.88 -7.16 -5.28
N ARG A 23 -4.98 -6.63 -6.50
CA ARG A 23 -5.60 -7.31 -7.66
C ARG A 23 -4.60 -8.20 -8.42
N GLY A 24 -3.31 -8.02 -8.19
CA GLY A 24 -2.23 -8.85 -8.72
C GLY A 24 -1.72 -9.89 -7.72
N THR A 25 -0.78 -10.71 -8.17
CA THR A 25 -0.12 -11.72 -7.32
C THR A 25 0.80 -11.09 -6.28
N VAL A 26 1.16 -11.83 -5.24
CA VAL A 26 2.10 -11.38 -4.20
C VAL A 26 3.35 -12.25 -4.24
N SER A 27 4.52 -11.63 -4.12
CA SER A 27 5.79 -12.33 -3.97
C SER A 27 6.60 -11.74 -2.82
N LEU A 28 6.90 -12.57 -1.82
CA LEU A 28 7.73 -12.25 -0.66
C LEU A 28 8.98 -13.14 -0.72
N ILE A 29 10.14 -12.58 -1.01
CA ILE A 29 11.39 -13.32 -1.23
C ILE A 29 12.44 -12.89 -0.21
N GLY A 30 13.31 -13.83 0.17
CA GLY A 30 14.45 -13.55 1.04
C GLY A 30 14.05 -13.57 2.51
N SER A 31 14.09 -12.42 3.17
CA SER A 31 13.64 -12.21 4.55
C SER A 31 12.60 -11.09 4.63
N ALA A 32 11.85 -10.88 3.55
CA ALA A 32 10.77 -9.89 3.45
C ALA A 32 9.74 -10.03 4.57
N GLN A 33 9.27 -8.91 5.12
CA GLN A 33 8.36 -8.90 6.27
C GLN A 33 7.20 -7.93 6.07
N ILE A 34 6.01 -8.37 6.44
CA ILE A 34 4.81 -7.54 6.57
C ILE A 34 4.30 -7.71 8.00
N ARG A 35 4.26 -6.63 8.77
CA ARG A 35 3.96 -6.68 10.20
C ARG A 35 2.88 -5.69 10.58
N GLY A 36 2.09 -6.02 11.59
CA GLY A 36 1.21 -5.05 12.22
C GLY A 36 1.97 -4.29 13.30
N LEU A 37 1.79 -2.97 13.41
CA LEU A 37 2.46 -2.18 14.44
C LEU A 37 1.90 -2.48 15.83
N ASN A 38 0.57 -2.53 15.92
CA ASN A 38 -0.21 -2.64 17.15
C ASN A 38 -0.85 -4.02 17.30
N ALA A 39 -1.25 -4.64 16.18
CA ALA A 39 -1.89 -5.95 16.17
C ALA A 39 -1.70 -6.67 14.82
N SER A 40 -1.69 -8.00 14.84
CA SER A 40 -1.48 -8.82 13.63
C SER A 40 -2.47 -8.53 12.51
N TRP A 41 -3.74 -8.25 12.84
CA TRP A 41 -4.79 -7.95 11.84
C TRP A 41 -4.49 -6.69 11.02
N GLU A 42 -3.60 -5.81 11.49
CA GLU A 42 -3.18 -4.66 10.70
C GLU A 42 -2.37 -5.07 9.47
N ALA A 43 -1.75 -6.25 9.49
CA ALA A 43 -1.02 -6.87 8.39
C ALA A 43 -1.85 -7.89 7.60
N ASP A 44 -3.17 -7.96 7.82
CA ASP A 44 -4.03 -8.84 7.02
C ASP A 44 -3.92 -8.49 5.53
N MET A 45 -3.92 -9.51 4.69
CA MET A 45 -3.70 -9.38 3.26
C MET A 45 -4.88 -9.93 2.49
N TYR A 46 -5.34 -9.19 1.47
CA TYR A 46 -6.28 -9.68 0.48
C TYR A 46 -5.63 -9.80 -0.89
N ILE A 47 -5.76 -10.97 -1.51
CA ILE A 47 -5.29 -11.27 -2.87
C ILE A 47 -6.50 -11.57 -3.75
N GLY A 48 -6.84 -10.60 -4.59
CA GLY A 48 -7.93 -10.66 -5.57
C GLY A 48 -7.49 -11.11 -6.96
N SER A 49 -6.30 -11.68 -7.10
CA SER A 49 -5.75 -12.04 -8.41
C SER A 49 -6.34 -13.34 -8.96
N PRO A 50 -6.93 -13.32 -10.18
CA PRO A 50 -7.28 -14.54 -10.92
C PRO A 50 -6.06 -15.16 -11.64
N GLY A 51 -4.87 -14.58 -11.45
CA GLY A 51 -3.66 -14.88 -12.22
C GLY A 51 -3.16 -16.33 -12.08
N PRO A 52 -2.16 -16.73 -12.88
CA PRO A 52 -1.66 -18.09 -12.86
C PRO A 52 -1.10 -18.44 -11.48
N ASP A 53 -1.33 -19.68 -11.07
CA ASP A 53 -0.73 -20.21 -9.84
C ASP A 53 0.81 -20.10 -9.89
N PRO A 54 1.45 -19.70 -8.78
CA PRO A 54 0.84 -19.37 -7.51
C PRO A 54 0.50 -17.87 -7.35
N VAL A 55 -0.67 -17.58 -6.77
CA VAL A 55 -1.11 -16.20 -6.48
C VAL A 55 -0.40 -15.53 -5.30
N LEU A 56 0.18 -16.35 -4.41
CA LEU A 56 1.08 -15.94 -3.33
C LEU A 56 2.34 -16.79 -3.42
N TRP A 57 3.50 -16.14 -3.54
CA TRP A 57 4.82 -16.77 -3.48
C TRP A 57 5.57 -16.27 -2.25
N MET A 58 6.02 -17.17 -1.39
CA MET A 58 6.82 -16.87 -0.21
C MET A 58 8.06 -17.77 -0.23
N ASP A 59 9.24 -17.22 -0.52
CA ASP A 59 10.49 -17.94 -0.50
C ASP A 59 11.49 -17.36 0.50
N GLY A 60 12.34 -18.23 1.06
CA GLY A 60 13.22 -17.90 2.16
C GLY A 60 12.49 -17.84 3.51
N ARG A 61 12.80 -16.81 4.30
CA ARG A 61 12.27 -16.53 5.64
C ARG A 61 11.25 -15.38 5.61
N ALA A 62 10.40 -15.37 4.59
CA ALA A 62 9.35 -14.36 4.47
C ALA A 62 8.33 -14.48 5.61
N VAL A 63 7.86 -13.34 6.11
CA VAL A 63 6.93 -13.29 7.25
C VAL A 63 5.77 -12.35 6.93
N THR A 64 4.55 -12.80 7.21
CA THR A 64 3.41 -11.91 7.40
C THR A 64 2.78 -12.16 8.78
N ASP A 65 2.58 -11.11 9.57
CA ASP A 65 1.99 -11.24 10.91
C ASP A 65 0.48 -11.52 10.85
N GLY A 66 -0.20 -11.03 9.82
CA GLY A 66 -1.65 -11.16 9.63
C GLY A 66 -2.06 -12.40 8.84
N ASP A 67 -3.37 -12.52 8.65
CA ASP A 67 -3.99 -13.56 7.84
C ASP A 67 -3.94 -13.19 6.36
N VAL A 68 -3.95 -14.20 5.49
CA VAL A 68 -4.02 -14.03 4.05
C VAL A 68 -5.35 -14.57 3.55
N VAL A 69 -6.13 -13.72 2.89
CA VAL A 69 -7.39 -14.07 2.23
C VAL A 69 -7.16 -14.04 0.72
N VAL A 70 -7.46 -15.15 0.05
CA VAL A 70 -7.41 -15.28 -1.40
C VAL A 70 -8.83 -15.43 -1.92
N ALA A 71 -9.22 -14.58 -2.87
CA ALA A 71 -10.58 -14.55 -3.39
C ALA A 71 -11.00 -15.87 -4.08
N TYR A 72 -10.04 -16.56 -4.70
CA TYR A 72 -10.29 -17.76 -5.50
C TYR A 72 -10.08 -19.03 -4.68
N ALA A 73 -11.06 -19.93 -4.69
CA ALA A 73 -11.07 -21.14 -3.87
C ALA A 73 -10.14 -22.25 -4.40
N ASP A 74 -9.74 -22.17 -5.66
CA ASP A 74 -8.93 -23.15 -6.39
C ASP A 74 -7.44 -22.81 -6.47
N ALA A 75 -7.01 -21.70 -5.86
CA ALA A 75 -5.61 -21.29 -5.83
C ALA A 75 -4.74 -22.36 -5.15
N ASN A 76 -3.67 -22.78 -5.81
CA ASN A 76 -2.72 -23.74 -5.25
C ASN A 76 -1.57 -23.02 -4.55
N LEU A 77 -1.52 -23.16 -3.21
CA LEU A 77 -0.53 -22.49 -2.36
C LEU A 77 0.46 -23.45 -1.68
N GLN A 78 0.30 -24.76 -1.88
CA GLN A 78 1.13 -25.76 -1.18
C GLN A 78 2.61 -25.72 -1.59
N GLU A 79 2.89 -25.44 -2.86
CA GLU A 79 4.26 -25.37 -3.37
C GLU A 79 4.83 -23.95 -3.37
N SER A 80 4.03 -22.96 -2.97
CA SER A 80 4.38 -21.56 -3.11
C SER A 80 4.84 -20.91 -1.81
N VAL A 81 4.72 -21.61 -0.67
CA VAL A 81 5.19 -21.13 0.63
C VAL A 81 6.33 -22.03 1.14
N SER A 82 7.52 -21.43 1.27
CA SER A 82 8.70 -22.10 1.78
C SER A 82 8.53 -22.54 3.24
N HIS A 83 9.10 -23.68 3.61
CA HIS A 83 9.05 -24.22 4.99
C HIS A 83 9.63 -23.30 6.07
N ARG A 84 10.36 -22.25 5.69
CA ARG A 84 10.96 -21.27 6.60
C ARG A 84 10.18 -19.96 6.68
N SER A 85 9.10 -19.84 5.90
CA SER A 85 8.20 -18.69 5.92
C SER A 85 7.12 -18.88 6.98
N SER A 86 6.49 -17.77 7.40
CA SER A 86 5.39 -17.80 8.35
C SER A 86 4.26 -16.85 7.99
N ILE A 87 3.03 -17.28 8.27
CA ILE A 87 1.79 -16.51 8.10
C ILE A 87 1.06 -16.56 9.44
N GLY A 88 0.54 -15.43 9.93
CA GLY A 88 -0.15 -15.38 11.22
C GLY A 88 0.75 -15.67 12.44
N GLY A 89 2.08 -15.64 12.26
CA GLY A 89 3.05 -16.09 13.27
C GLY A 89 3.26 -17.60 13.31
N GLU A 90 2.64 -18.37 12.43
CA GLU A 90 2.78 -19.82 12.34
C GLU A 90 3.64 -20.22 11.13
N SER A 91 4.44 -21.27 11.26
CA SER A 91 5.22 -21.85 10.16
C SER A 91 4.46 -22.98 9.48
N MET A 92 4.97 -23.47 8.35
CA MET A 92 4.44 -24.67 7.69
C MET A 92 4.20 -25.80 8.70
N PRO A 93 3.08 -26.55 8.59
CA PRO A 93 2.74 -27.62 9.50
C PRO A 93 3.91 -28.57 9.72
N ASN A 94 4.14 -28.94 10.98
CA ASN A 94 5.09 -30.02 11.27
C ASN A 94 4.46 -31.34 10.82
N ARG A 95 5.30 -32.31 10.47
CA ARG A 95 4.90 -33.67 10.08
C ARG A 95 3.94 -34.34 11.09
N ASP A 96 4.04 -33.97 12.36
CA ASP A 96 3.27 -34.56 13.46
C ASP A 96 1.87 -33.93 13.64
N ASP A 97 1.62 -32.78 13.03
CA ASP A 97 0.31 -32.12 12.99
C ASP A 97 0.15 -31.43 11.62
N PRO A 98 -0.27 -32.16 10.58
CA PRO A 98 -0.33 -31.65 9.21
C PRO A 98 -1.48 -30.64 8.98
N GLU A 99 -2.40 -30.50 9.94
CA GLU A 99 -3.56 -29.63 9.85
C GLU A 99 -3.33 -28.29 10.57
N ALA A 100 -2.49 -28.22 11.61
CA ALA A 100 -2.14 -26.98 12.29
C ALA A 100 -0.92 -26.27 11.66
N GLY A 101 -0.94 -24.93 11.62
CA GLY A 101 0.14 -24.10 11.07
C GLY A 101 -0.40 -22.99 10.17
N ILE A 102 0.37 -22.61 9.14
CA ILE A 102 -0.02 -21.51 8.21
C ILE A 102 -1.43 -21.66 7.61
N TRP A 103 -1.98 -22.88 7.52
CA TRP A 103 -3.29 -23.12 6.93
C TRP A 103 -4.44 -22.54 7.75
N ASP A 104 -4.27 -22.35 9.07
CA ASP A 104 -5.26 -21.66 9.92
C ASP A 104 -5.34 -20.16 9.63
N HIS A 105 -4.31 -19.61 8.99
CA HIS A 105 -4.16 -18.21 8.64
C HIS A 105 -4.30 -17.93 7.14
N LEU A 106 -4.64 -18.96 6.35
CA LEU A 106 -4.77 -18.88 4.90
C LEU A 106 -6.19 -19.25 4.47
N HIS A 107 -6.95 -18.24 4.06
CA HIS A 107 -8.36 -18.37 3.74
C HIS A 107 -8.58 -18.33 2.23
N LEU A 108 -8.91 -19.47 1.64
CA LEU A 108 -9.25 -19.58 0.22
C LEU A 108 -10.76 -19.39 -0.02
N GLY A 109 -11.11 -18.89 -1.21
CA GLY A 109 -12.52 -18.68 -1.57
C GLY A 109 -13.15 -17.52 -0.80
N GLY A 110 -12.38 -16.47 -0.56
CA GLY A 110 -12.83 -15.26 0.11
C GLY A 110 -14.01 -14.57 -0.62
N PHE A 111 -14.61 -13.61 0.07
CA PHE A 111 -15.62 -12.75 -0.53
C PHE A 111 -14.98 -11.75 -1.49
N PRO A 112 -15.71 -11.27 -2.52
CA PRO A 112 -15.22 -10.19 -3.36
C PRO A 112 -14.99 -8.93 -2.52
N VAL A 113 -13.84 -8.30 -2.76
CA VAL A 113 -13.46 -7.03 -2.14
C VAL A 113 -13.53 -5.91 -3.16
N VAL A 114 -14.17 -4.83 -2.78
CA VAL A 114 -14.24 -3.58 -3.54
C VAL A 114 -12.93 -2.82 -3.34
N PHE A 115 -12.28 -2.48 -4.45
CA PHE A 115 -11.13 -1.59 -4.46
C PHE A 115 -11.62 -0.17 -4.72
N PRO A 116 -11.13 0.83 -3.98
CA PRO A 116 -11.45 2.21 -4.28
C PRO A 116 -10.88 2.59 -5.65
N GLU A 117 -11.51 3.55 -6.31
CA GLU A 117 -11.02 4.27 -7.47
C GLU A 117 -10.15 5.46 -7.03
N ALA A 118 -9.24 5.89 -7.90
CA ALA A 118 -8.41 7.06 -7.64
C ALA A 118 -9.22 8.34 -7.89
N SER A 119 -9.23 9.27 -6.95
CA SER A 119 -9.82 10.61 -7.09
C SER A 119 -8.72 11.67 -7.01
N THR A 120 -8.10 12.00 -8.14
CA THR A 120 -6.88 12.83 -8.16
C THR A 120 -7.15 14.31 -8.47
N THR A 121 -8.35 14.64 -8.94
CA THR A 121 -8.70 15.96 -9.47
C THR A 121 -8.59 17.08 -8.42
N ASP A 122 -8.97 16.79 -7.17
CA ASP A 122 -8.94 17.80 -6.10
C ASP A 122 -7.51 18.24 -5.76
N PHE A 123 -6.53 17.36 -5.93
CA PHE A 123 -5.12 17.66 -5.68
C PHE A 123 -4.48 18.49 -6.80
N GLU A 124 -4.98 18.37 -8.02
CA GLU A 124 -4.44 19.05 -9.20
C GLU A 124 -4.43 20.58 -9.03
N ALA A 125 -5.44 21.13 -8.34
CA ALA A 125 -5.57 22.56 -8.10
C ALA A 125 -4.46 23.15 -7.20
N TYR A 126 -3.81 22.32 -6.39
CA TYR A 126 -2.70 22.75 -5.53
C TYR A 126 -1.40 22.87 -6.32
N ALA A 127 -1.17 22.01 -7.32
CA ALA A 127 0.09 21.88 -8.06
C ALA A 127 0.33 23.03 -9.08
N LYS A 128 0.70 24.20 -8.56
CA LYS A 128 0.85 25.44 -9.33
C LYS A 128 2.25 25.67 -9.91
N ASN A 129 3.28 25.09 -9.30
CA ASN A 129 4.67 25.30 -9.71
C ASN A 129 5.10 24.23 -10.71
N VAL A 130 5.53 24.63 -11.90
CA VAL A 130 5.86 23.68 -12.97
C VAL A 130 7.29 23.18 -12.84
N VAL A 131 7.47 21.86 -12.96
CA VAL A 131 8.75 21.19 -13.17
C VAL A 131 8.75 20.62 -14.59
N ASP A 132 9.66 21.10 -15.41
CA ASP A 132 9.89 20.67 -16.78
C ASP A 132 11.35 20.20 -16.98
N LYS A 133 11.72 19.89 -18.23
CA LYS A 133 13.06 19.38 -18.58
C LYS A 133 14.21 20.34 -18.25
N ASP A 134 13.93 21.63 -18.12
CA ASP A 134 14.93 22.66 -17.86
C ASP A 134 15.00 23.03 -16.36
N THR A 135 14.11 22.46 -15.54
CA THR A 135 14.03 22.73 -14.11
C THR A 135 15.15 21.99 -13.35
N PRO A 136 16.01 22.69 -12.58
CA PRO A 136 17.02 22.04 -11.76
C PRO A 136 16.41 21.20 -10.63
N THR A 137 16.94 20.00 -10.41
CA THR A 137 16.45 19.02 -9.43
C THR A 137 17.50 18.55 -8.42
N ASP A 138 18.67 19.21 -8.40
CA ASP A 138 19.78 18.96 -7.47
C ASP A 138 19.60 19.75 -6.16
N GLY A 139 18.66 19.29 -5.34
CA GLY A 139 18.34 19.82 -4.02
C GLY A 139 17.28 20.92 -4.06
N GLY A 140 17.16 21.67 -2.96
CA GLY A 140 16.19 22.75 -2.82
C GLY A 140 14.82 22.30 -2.30
N THR A 141 13.88 23.24 -2.30
CA THR A 141 12.50 23.03 -1.82
C THR A 141 11.54 23.11 -3.00
N PHE A 142 10.70 22.09 -3.15
CA PHE A 142 9.68 21.95 -4.16
C PHE A 142 8.31 21.99 -3.49
N THR A 143 7.65 23.14 -3.59
CA THR A 143 6.33 23.36 -3.00
C THR A 143 5.27 23.25 -4.08
N ASN A 144 4.24 22.40 -3.88
CA ASN A 144 3.05 22.35 -4.75
C ASN A 144 3.41 22.26 -6.24
N ILE A 145 4.15 21.21 -6.61
CA ILE A 145 4.71 21.06 -7.95
C ILE A 145 3.84 20.20 -8.87
N ARG A 146 3.84 20.57 -10.15
CA ARG A 146 3.33 19.79 -11.28
C ARG A 146 4.51 19.40 -12.16
N ILE A 147 4.79 18.11 -12.27
CA ILE A 147 5.81 17.56 -13.16
C ILE A 147 5.16 17.27 -14.50
N LEU A 148 5.58 17.99 -15.54
CA LEU A 148 5.02 17.82 -16.88
C LEU A 148 5.41 16.48 -17.48
N ALA A 149 4.57 15.99 -18.38
CA ALA A 149 4.82 14.76 -19.13
C ALA A 149 6.21 14.76 -19.82
N ASP A 150 6.81 13.58 -19.93
CA ASP A 150 8.12 13.33 -20.52
C ASP A 150 9.28 14.11 -19.87
N THR A 151 9.13 14.59 -18.63
CA THR A 151 10.20 15.33 -17.93
C THR A 151 11.25 14.38 -17.36
N ASP A 152 10.84 13.22 -16.85
CA ASP A 152 11.68 12.18 -16.26
C ASP A 152 12.70 12.71 -15.23
N PRO A 153 12.27 13.53 -14.25
CA PRO A 153 13.20 14.19 -13.34
C PRO A 153 13.84 13.20 -12.36
N THR A 154 15.10 13.46 -12.04
CA THR A 154 15.80 12.84 -10.92
C THR A 154 16.09 13.89 -9.86
N PHE A 155 15.34 13.87 -8.76
CA PHE A 155 15.58 14.71 -7.61
C PHE A 155 16.65 14.08 -6.72
N SER A 156 17.70 14.83 -6.44
CA SER A 156 18.86 14.39 -5.67
C SER A 156 19.39 15.52 -4.78
N GLY A 157 20.41 15.28 -3.95
CA GLY A 157 21.01 16.33 -3.12
C GLY A 157 20.17 16.76 -1.91
N GLY A 158 19.30 15.89 -1.41
CA GLY A 158 18.44 16.15 -0.24
C GLY A 158 17.31 17.15 -0.54
N PRO A 159 16.49 16.91 -1.57
CA PRO A 159 15.36 17.79 -1.88
C PRO A 159 14.30 17.73 -0.77
N ARG A 160 13.60 18.85 -0.56
CA ARG A 160 12.45 18.94 0.34
C ARG A 160 11.18 19.17 -0.47
N PHE A 161 10.14 18.39 -0.23
CA PHE A 161 8.86 18.51 -0.90
C PHE A 161 7.77 18.91 0.10
N GLU A 162 6.93 19.87 -0.29
CA GLU A 162 5.86 20.40 0.55
C GLU A 162 4.55 20.53 -0.25
N GLY A 163 3.46 19.98 0.28
CA GLY A 163 2.12 20.13 -0.29
C GLY A 163 1.73 19.00 -1.25
N VAL A 164 1.54 19.30 -2.54
CA VAL A 164 1.21 18.28 -3.56
C VAL A 164 2.32 18.13 -4.59
N ILE A 165 2.63 16.88 -4.94
CA ILE A 165 3.44 16.53 -6.11
C ILE A 165 2.51 15.88 -7.13
N PHE A 166 2.09 16.63 -8.14
CA PHE A 166 1.27 16.11 -9.24
C PHE A 166 2.14 15.70 -10.42
N ILE A 167 2.00 14.46 -10.91
CA ILE A 167 2.84 13.90 -11.98
C ILE A 167 1.97 13.61 -13.21
N GLU A 168 2.25 14.27 -14.32
CA GLU A 168 1.60 13.99 -15.60
C GLU A 168 2.23 12.78 -16.29
N THR A 169 1.41 11.99 -16.99
CA THR A 169 1.83 10.80 -17.72
C THR A 169 2.15 11.13 -19.20
N PRO A 170 3.18 10.52 -19.81
CA PRO A 170 4.13 9.58 -19.20
C PRO A 170 5.22 10.26 -18.35
N ASN A 171 5.72 9.57 -17.31
CA ASN A 171 6.85 10.06 -16.52
C ASN A 171 7.60 8.99 -15.74
N LYS A 172 8.91 9.21 -15.59
CA LYS A 172 9.82 8.41 -14.76
C LYS A 172 10.45 9.28 -13.68
N VAL A 173 9.77 9.39 -12.55
CA VAL A 173 10.22 10.26 -11.46
C VAL A 173 11.11 9.47 -10.50
N THR A 174 12.32 9.95 -10.26
CA THR A 174 13.22 9.38 -9.24
C THR A 174 13.45 10.40 -8.14
N ILE A 175 13.23 10.01 -6.88
CA ILE A 175 13.50 10.83 -5.69
C ILE A 175 14.54 10.11 -4.84
N SER A 176 15.63 10.81 -4.53
CA SER A 176 16.79 10.21 -3.89
C SER A 176 17.57 11.17 -2.99
N GLY A 177 18.56 10.62 -2.28
CA GLY A 177 19.63 11.41 -1.66
C GLY A 177 19.25 12.09 -0.34
N GLY A 178 18.43 11.45 0.50
CA GLY A 178 18.04 12.04 1.80
C GLY A 178 16.84 12.97 1.69
N ALA A 179 15.92 12.72 0.76
CA ALA A 179 14.78 13.58 0.52
C ALA A 179 13.83 13.64 1.74
N GLU A 180 13.26 14.82 2.00
CA GLU A 180 12.19 15.01 2.98
C GLU A 180 10.89 15.32 2.24
N ILE A 181 9.83 14.56 2.50
CA ILE A 181 8.55 14.67 1.79
C ILE A 181 7.45 14.93 2.82
N ALA A 182 7.01 16.18 2.93
CA ALA A 182 5.78 16.58 3.61
C ALA A 182 4.71 16.87 2.55
N ALA A 183 4.39 15.87 1.72
CA ALA A 183 3.54 16.05 0.55
C ALA A 183 2.76 14.78 0.19
N ILE A 184 1.64 14.97 -0.51
CA ILE A 184 0.90 13.89 -1.17
C ILE A 184 1.39 13.78 -2.61
N ILE A 185 1.77 12.58 -3.02
CA ILE A 185 2.17 12.28 -4.40
C ILE A 185 0.95 11.76 -5.15
N VAL A 186 0.59 12.43 -6.23
CA VAL A 186 -0.59 12.14 -7.04
C VAL A 186 -0.19 12.06 -8.50
N THR A 187 -0.70 11.08 -9.23
CA THR A 187 -0.44 10.99 -10.67
C THR A 187 -1.71 11.22 -11.48
N GLN A 188 -1.53 11.71 -12.70
CA GLN A 188 -2.51 11.50 -13.74
C GLN A 188 -2.64 10.00 -14.02
N ASP A 189 -3.87 9.52 -14.23
CA ASP A 189 -4.12 8.13 -14.58
C ASP A 189 -3.47 7.77 -15.92
N ALA A 190 -2.48 6.90 -15.89
CA ALA A 190 -1.79 6.40 -17.08
C ALA A 190 -2.51 5.21 -17.75
N GLY A 191 -3.56 4.68 -17.10
CA GLY A 191 -4.24 3.45 -17.49
C GLY A 191 -3.51 2.20 -17.01
N SER A 192 -4.23 1.07 -17.00
CA SER A 192 -3.69 -0.20 -16.52
C SER A 192 -2.54 -0.72 -17.39
N GLY A 193 -1.52 -1.29 -16.75
CA GLY A 193 -0.36 -1.89 -17.41
C GLY A 193 0.62 -0.90 -18.04
N ALA A 194 0.50 0.41 -17.76
CA ALA A 194 1.38 1.45 -18.30
C ALA A 194 2.69 1.64 -17.52
N THR A 195 3.05 0.71 -16.63
CA THR A 195 4.12 0.85 -15.63
C THR A 195 5.53 0.98 -16.21
N GLU A 196 5.81 0.41 -17.39
CA GLU A 196 7.14 0.49 -18.02
C GLU A 196 7.58 1.93 -18.37
N SER A 197 6.62 2.80 -18.65
CA SER A 197 6.83 4.22 -18.95
C SER A 197 6.40 5.15 -17.82
N ASN A 198 5.83 4.61 -16.74
CA ASN A 198 5.21 5.36 -15.65
C ASN A 198 5.63 4.76 -14.32
N TYR A 199 6.64 5.38 -13.68
CA TYR A 199 7.03 4.95 -12.35
C TYR A 199 7.49 6.11 -11.46
N ILE A 200 7.36 5.86 -10.16
CA ILE A 200 7.89 6.68 -9.08
C ILE A 200 8.89 5.82 -8.34
N HIS A 201 10.17 6.22 -8.39
CA HIS A 201 11.25 5.50 -7.73
C HIS A 201 11.75 6.29 -6.53
N LEU A 202 11.43 5.81 -5.33
CA LEU A 202 11.93 6.35 -4.07
C LEU A 202 13.14 5.49 -3.66
N THR A 203 14.33 6.09 -3.65
CA THR A 203 15.57 5.36 -3.39
C THR A 203 16.50 6.06 -2.40
N GLY A 204 17.25 5.26 -1.65
CA GLY A 204 18.08 5.72 -0.54
C GLY A 204 17.26 6.02 0.71
N GLY A 205 17.75 6.93 1.55
CA GLY A 205 17.00 7.40 2.72
C GLY A 205 15.99 8.45 2.30
N VAL A 206 14.69 8.20 2.50
CA VAL A 206 13.62 9.19 2.33
C VAL A 206 12.89 9.35 3.65
N SER A 207 12.64 10.58 4.08
CA SER A 207 11.85 10.88 5.27
C SER A 207 10.48 11.38 4.83
N VAL A 208 9.43 10.66 5.18
CA VAL A 208 8.06 11.06 4.87
C VAL A 208 7.40 11.64 6.12
N LEU A 209 6.73 12.77 5.97
CA LEU A 209 6.00 13.48 7.01
C LEU A 209 4.55 13.62 6.57
N GLY A 210 3.62 13.67 7.53
CA GLY A 210 2.22 13.93 7.23
C GLY A 210 2.01 15.37 6.77
N VAL A 211 0.98 15.60 5.96
CA VAL A 211 0.61 16.96 5.50
C VAL A 211 0.17 17.88 6.65
N ASP A 212 -0.19 17.32 7.80
CA ASP A 212 -0.43 18.05 9.05
C ASP A 212 0.83 18.74 9.61
N THR A 213 2.01 18.42 9.09
CA THR A 213 3.29 19.05 9.46
C THR A 213 3.68 20.23 8.59
N LEU A 214 2.89 20.53 7.54
CA LEU A 214 3.10 21.69 6.69
C LEU A 214 3.00 22.99 7.49
N PRO A 215 3.61 24.10 7.04
CA PRO A 215 3.40 25.38 7.68
C PRO A 215 1.98 25.90 7.42
N ASP A 216 1.46 26.71 8.34
CA ASP A 216 0.16 27.39 8.22
C ASP A 216 0.22 28.54 7.20
N GLU A 217 0.29 28.19 5.91
CA GLU A 217 0.39 29.15 4.80
C GLU A 217 -0.76 28.98 3.79
N PRO A 218 -1.23 30.06 3.14
CA PRO A 218 -2.39 30.00 2.24
C PRO A 218 -2.28 29.00 1.09
N GLN A 219 -1.07 28.67 0.62
CA GLN A 219 -0.90 27.66 -0.43
C GLN A 219 -1.13 26.21 0.03
N PHE A 220 -1.21 25.98 1.34
CA PHE A 220 -1.50 24.68 1.96
C PHE A 220 -2.89 24.65 2.62
N GLU A 221 -3.68 25.71 2.48
CA GLU A 221 -5.05 25.76 3.01
C GLU A 221 -5.88 24.60 2.44
N GLY A 222 -6.48 23.80 3.32
CA GLY A 222 -7.22 22.58 2.96
C GLY A 222 -6.37 21.30 2.99
N LEU A 223 -5.08 21.35 2.63
CA LEU A 223 -4.23 20.15 2.64
C LEU A 223 -4.00 19.57 4.04
N HIS A 224 -4.06 20.40 5.08
CA HIS A 224 -3.99 19.96 6.48
C HIS A 224 -5.11 19.02 6.89
N ASP A 225 -6.24 19.04 6.18
CA ASP A 225 -7.38 18.15 6.42
C ASP A 225 -7.26 16.85 5.61
N GLU A 226 -6.39 16.80 4.60
CA GLU A 226 -6.16 15.64 3.71
C GLU A 226 -5.17 14.63 4.31
N ILE A 227 -5.32 14.34 5.60
CA ILE A 227 -4.45 13.41 6.35
C ILE A 227 -4.79 11.96 5.99
N GLY A 228 -3.77 11.10 5.98
CA GLY A 228 -3.94 9.66 5.86
C GLY A 228 -3.70 9.12 4.45
N THR A 229 -3.28 9.97 3.51
CA THR A 229 -2.86 9.56 2.16
C THR A 229 -1.44 10.01 1.89
N PHE A 230 -0.62 9.13 1.32
CA PHE A 230 0.73 9.47 0.88
C PHE A 230 0.88 9.38 -0.65
N ILE A 231 0.46 8.27 -1.26
CA ILE A 231 0.58 8.05 -2.71
C ILE A 231 -0.77 7.62 -3.28
N VAL A 232 -1.21 8.30 -4.34
CA VAL A 232 -2.35 7.93 -5.19
C VAL A 232 -1.86 7.97 -6.64
N ALA A 233 -1.42 6.82 -7.15
CA ALA A 233 -0.67 6.73 -8.40
C ALA A 233 -1.30 5.77 -9.43
N PRO A 234 -2.52 6.04 -9.94
CA PRO A 234 -3.17 5.18 -10.92
C PRO A 234 -2.34 5.03 -12.20
N GLY A 235 -2.12 3.79 -12.64
CA GLY A 235 -1.33 3.47 -13.83
C GLY A 235 0.19 3.57 -13.67
N PHE A 236 0.70 3.90 -12.48
CA PHE A 236 2.13 3.99 -12.19
C PHE A 236 2.61 2.82 -11.33
N GLU A 237 3.87 2.40 -11.53
CA GLU A 237 4.58 1.55 -10.57
C GLU A 237 5.30 2.40 -9.52
N VAL A 238 5.25 1.97 -8.26
CA VAL A 238 6.04 2.55 -7.18
C VAL A 238 7.16 1.59 -6.81
N LEU A 239 8.39 2.05 -7.06
CA LEU A 239 9.62 1.34 -6.76
C LEU A 239 10.22 1.91 -5.47
N LEU A 240 10.48 1.03 -4.50
CA LEU A 240 11.03 1.38 -3.19
C LEU A 240 12.34 0.61 -3.00
N ASP A 241 13.46 1.32 -3.07
CA ASP A 241 14.81 0.78 -2.86
C ASP A 241 15.55 1.61 -1.80
N GLY A 242 15.28 1.31 -0.53
CA GLY A 242 15.85 2.02 0.61
C GLY A 242 14.85 2.26 1.75
N SER A 243 15.33 2.83 2.85
CA SER A 243 14.49 3.08 4.02
C SER A 243 13.70 4.37 3.86
N PHE A 244 12.38 4.30 4.06
CA PHE A 244 11.47 5.44 3.99
C PHE A 244 10.92 5.87 5.38
N GLY A 245 11.50 5.34 6.47
CA GLY A 245 11.15 5.72 7.84
C GLY A 245 9.69 5.41 8.19
N THR A 246 8.93 6.43 8.60
CA THR A 246 7.47 6.32 8.81
C THR A 246 6.75 7.11 7.73
N VAL A 247 5.97 6.43 6.90
CA VAL A 247 5.07 7.02 5.91
C VAL A 247 3.73 7.32 6.58
N SER A 248 3.33 8.59 6.54
CA SER A 248 2.10 9.07 7.17
C SER A 248 0.90 9.02 6.23
N GLY A 249 0.52 7.82 5.77
CA GLY A 249 -0.71 7.62 5.01
C GLY A 249 -0.75 6.31 4.22
N ALA A 250 -1.87 6.04 3.56
CA ALA A 250 -2.03 4.95 2.62
C ALA A 250 -1.25 5.18 1.32
N MET A 251 -0.93 4.08 0.65
CA MET A 251 -0.32 4.09 -0.68
C MET A 251 -1.16 3.25 -1.62
N ALA A 252 -1.46 3.78 -2.79
CA ALA A 252 -2.09 3.04 -3.86
C ALA A 252 -1.46 3.34 -5.21
N ALA A 253 -1.22 2.29 -5.99
CA ALA A 253 -0.57 2.35 -7.29
C ALA A 253 -0.97 1.15 -8.15
N GLU A 254 -0.58 1.16 -9.43
CA GLU A 254 -0.81 0.03 -10.34
C GLU A 254 0.07 -1.18 -9.98
N GLN A 255 1.27 -0.92 -9.46
CA GLN A 255 2.23 -1.94 -9.05
C GLN A 255 3.14 -1.41 -7.93
N PHE A 256 3.57 -2.31 -7.03
CA PHE A 256 4.58 -2.01 -6.01
C PHE A 256 5.73 -3.02 -6.06
N SER A 257 6.96 -2.53 -5.98
CA SER A 257 8.14 -3.35 -5.80
C SER A 257 9.05 -2.76 -4.71
N PHE A 258 9.33 -3.57 -3.69
CA PHE A 258 10.22 -3.27 -2.58
C PHE A 258 11.45 -4.17 -2.69
N THR A 259 12.64 -3.59 -2.74
CA THR A 259 13.89 -4.35 -2.92
C THR A 259 14.95 -4.00 -1.88
N GLY A 260 15.96 -4.87 -1.74
CA GLY A 260 17.07 -4.61 -0.83
C GLY A 260 16.61 -4.58 0.63
N ASP A 261 16.87 -3.47 1.32
CA ASP A 261 16.44 -3.24 2.71
C ASP A 261 15.24 -2.26 2.77
N ALA A 262 14.43 -2.21 1.71
CA ALA A 262 13.34 -1.26 1.62
C ALA A 262 12.29 -1.47 2.71
N GLY A 263 11.95 -0.41 3.43
CA GLY A 263 11.02 -0.59 4.54
C GLY A 263 10.75 0.66 5.35
N GLY A 264 9.70 0.53 6.16
CA GLY A 264 9.19 1.59 7.01
C GLY A 264 7.83 1.27 7.61
N THR A 265 7.29 2.21 8.37
CA THR A 265 5.95 2.13 8.95
C THR A 265 4.96 2.89 8.08
N LEU A 266 3.98 2.21 7.51
CA LEU A 266 2.88 2.76 6.72
C LEU A 266 1.67 3.01 7.62
N ARG A 267 1.26 4.26 7.78
CA ARG A 267 0.04 4.65 8.52
C ARG A 267 -1.21 4.58 7.65
N GLY A 268 -1.51 3.38 7.19
CA GLY A 268 -2.61 3.11 6.30
C GLY A 268 -2.37 1.84 5.49
N PRO A 269 -3.34 1.46 4.64
CA PRO A 269 -3.19 0.30 3.79
C PRO A 269 -2.33 0.54 2.55
N LEU A 270 -1.80 -0.55 2.02
CA LEU A 270 -1.13 -0.63 0.72
C LEU A 270 -2.09 -1.28 -0.30
N ILE A 271 -2.46 -0.55 -1.35
CA ILE A 271 -3.45 -0.99 -2.34
C ILE A 271 -2.82 -1.10 -3.72
N ASN A 272 -2.68 -2.32 -4.22
CA ASN A 272 -2.20 -2.60 -5.57
C ASN A 272 -3.39 -2.77 -6.53
N TRP A 273 -3.65 -1.75 -7.36
CA TRP A 273 -4.78 -1.71 -8.29
C TRP A 273 -4.60 -2.55 -9.54
N GLY A 274 -3.36 -2.75 -9.98
CA GLY A 274 -3.07 -3.48 -11.19
C GLY A 274 -3.10 -4.99 -10.98
N SER A 275 -3.09 -5.72 -12.09
CA SER A 275 -2.85 -7.17 -12.09
C SER A 275 -1.37 -7.54 -11.94
N GLY A 276 -0.47 -6.54 -11.96
CA GLY A 276 0.96 -6.71 -11.76
C GLY A 276 1.30 -7.21 -10.36
N GLN A 277 2.44 -7.89 -10.22
CA GLN A 277 2.86 -8.47 -8.96
C GLN A 277 3.19 -7.39 -7.92
N LEU A 278 2.68 -7.53 -6.69
CA LEU A 278 3.19 -6.84 -5.52
C LEU A 278 4.41 -7.63 -5.00
N GLY A 279 5.60 -7.05 -5.11
CA GLY A 279 6.86 -7.71 -4.77
C GLY A 279 7.56 -7.11 -3.57
N LEU A 280 7.94 -7.94 -2.60
CA LEU A 280 8.89 -7.60 -1.52
C LEU A 280 10.05 -8.60 -1.57
N ASP A 281 11.27 -8.12 -1.81
CA ASP A 281 12.49 -8.93 -1.90
C ASP A 281 13.55 -8.46 -0.89
N GLY A 282 14.61 -9.24 -0.71
CA GLY A 282 15.75 -8.92 0.14
C GLY A 282 15.40 -9.03 1.62
N ASN A 283 15.68 -7.98 2.39
CA ASN A 283 15.28 -7.84 3.79
C ASN A 283 14.23 -6.74 3.95
N SER A 284 13.42 -6.50 2.91
CA SER A 284 12.37 -5.49 2.96
C SER A 284 11.41 -5.72 4.12
N SER A 285 10.95 -4.65 4.76
CA SER A 285 10.11 -4.74 5.95
C SER A 285 9.09 -3.61 5.97
N VAL A 286 7.84 -3.95 5.75
CA VAL A 286 6.71 -3.04 5.82
C VAL A 286 5.96 -3.28 7.13
N ILE A 287 5.84 -2.25 7.94
CA ILE A 287 5.03 -2.27 9.17
C ILE A 287 3.76 -1.46 8.90
N ILE A 288 2.59 -2.05 9.09
CA ILE A 288 1.31 -1.40 8.86
C ILE A 288 0.74 -0.93 10.20
N ASP A 289 0.38 0.35 10.27
CA ASP A 289 -0.29 0.98 11.40
C ASP A 289 -1.67 1.47 10.95
N ARG A 290 -2.73 0.85 11.46
CA ARG A 290 -4.13 1.22 11.14
C ARG A 290 -4.83 1.91 12.30
N SER A 291 -4.06 2.45 13.25
CA SER A 291 -4.60 3.14 14.44
C SER A 291 -5.38 4.40 14.13
N LEU A 292 -5.11 5.07 13.00
CA LEU A 292 -5.81 6.30 12.57
C LEU A 292 -7.17 6.05 11.89
N GLY A 293 -7.58 4.79 11.76
CA GLY A 293 -8.87 4.41 11.18
C GLY A 293 -8.79 3.91 9.74
N THR A 294 -9.87 3.28 9.30
CA THR A 294 -9.99 2.55 8.03
C THR A 294 -11.05 3.18 7.13
N ASP A 295 -11.39 4.44 7.40
CA ASP A 295 -12.36 5.19 6.62
C ASP A 295 -11.75 5.63 5.29
N MET A 296 -12.61 5.86 4.32
CA MET A 296 -12.28 6.39 2.99
C MET A 296 -11.33 7.59 3.11
N LEU A 297 -10.16 7.46 2.49
CA LEU A 297 -9.06 8.40 2.64
C LEU A 297 -9.09 9.44 1.51
N PRO A 298 -8.49 10.62 1.72
CA PRO A 298 -8.24 11.61 0.68
C PRO A 298 -7.69 10.98 -0.59
N GLY A 299 -8.26 11.32 -1.75
CA GLY A 299 -7.81 10.78 -3.02
C GLY A 299 -8.34 9.41 -3.41
N PHE A 300 -9.28 8.86 -2.65
CA PHE A 300 -9.95 7.61 -2.94
C PHE A 300 -11.46 7.81 -3.02
N ASP A 301 -12.06 7.30 -4.09
CA ASP A 301 -13.51 7.20 -4.24
C ASP A 301 -13.93 5.71 -4.31
N TYR A 302 -15.19 5.39 -4.05
CA TYR A 302 -15.76 4.09 -4.40
C TYR A 302 -16.68 4.19 -5.63
N GLY A 303 -16.79 5.38 -6.22
CA GLY A 303 -17.68 5.66 -7.34
C GLY A 303 -19.14 5.79 -6.89
N ASP A 304 -20.06 5.76 -7.87
CA ASP A 304 -21.50 5.97 -7.66
C ASP A 304 -22.24 4.79 -7.00
N GLU A 305 -21.54 3.74 -6.59
CA GLU A 305 -22.14 2.58 -5.95
C GLU A 305 -22.36 2.83 -4.43
N GLU A 306 -23.59 2.63 -3.93
CA GLU A 306 -23.90 2.78 -2.51
C GLU A 306 -23.29 1.61 -1.70
N TYR A 307 -22.11 1.81 -1.14
CA TYR A 307 -21.51 0.80 -0.25
C TYR A 307 -22.01 0.94 1.19
N TYR A 308 -22.50 -0.17 1.73
CA TYR A 308 -22.91 -0.25 3.12
C TYR A 308 -21.68 -0.30 4.04
N ARG A 309 -21.47 0.76 4.83
CA ARG A 309 -20.48 0.75 5.91
C ARG A 309 -20.92 -0.22 7.00
N LEU A 310 -20.20 -1.35 7.13
CA LEU A 310 -20.34 -2.22 8.29
C LEU A 310 -19.66 -1.55 9.49
N LYS A 311 -20.42 -0.82 10.30
CA LYS A 311 -19.95 -0.42 11.63
C LYS A 311 -19.81 -1.66 12.49
N VAL A 312 -18.58 -1.97 12.91
CA VAL A 312 -18.34 -2.92 14.00
C VAL A 312 -19.04 -2.38 15.24
N LEU A 313 -20.20 -2.93 15.56
CA LEU A 313 -20.78 -2.77 16.89
C LEU A 313 -19.83 -3.49 17.84
N LYS A 314 -19.08 -2.74 18.65
CA LYS A 314 -18.33 -3.29 19.79
C LYS A 314 -19.32 -4.13 20.60
N ALA A 315 -19.26 -5.44 20.44
CA ALA A 315 -20.12 -6.34 21.16
C ALA A 315 -19.78 -6.20 22.64
N SER A 316 -20.73 -5.69 23.43
CA SER A 316 -20.73 -5.82 24.88
C SER A 316 -21.04 -7.27 25.25
N TYR A 317 -20.24 -8.21 24.77
CA TYR A 317 -20.32 -9.59 25.18
C TYR A 317 -19.87 -9.67 26.64
N ARG A 318 -20.81 -9.97 27.53
CA ARG A 318 -20.52 -10.42 28.89
C ARG A 318 -20.79 -11.91 28.91
N GLU A 319 -19.80 -12.69 29.34
CA GLU A 319 -20.02 -14.09 29.65
C GLU A 319 -21.15 -14.20 30.69
N PRO A 320 -22.07 -15.17 30.54
CA PRO A 320 -23.01 -15.48 31.59
C PRO A 320 -22.22 -15.94 32.82
N THR A 321 -22.32 -15.19 33.92
CA THR A 321 -21.85 -15.64 35.22
C THR A 321 -22.68 -16.85 35.64
N GLU A 322 -22.03 -18.00 35.82
CA GLU A 322 -22.61 -19.15 36.54
C GLU A 322 -22.94 -18.82 38.00
#